data_AF-A0A4R4YXJ9-F1
#
_entry.id   AF-A0A4R4YXJ9-F1
#
_cell.length_a   1.000
_cell.length_b   1.000
_cell.length_c   1.000
_cell.angle_alpha   90.00
_cell.angle_beta   90.00
_cell.angle_gamma   90.00
#
_symmetry.space_group_name_H-M   'P 1'
#
loop_
_entity.id
_entity.type
_entity.pdbx_description
1 polymer ?
#
loop_
_entity_poly.entity_id
_entity_poly.type
_entity_poly.pdbx_seq_one_letter_code
_entity_poly.pdbx_strand_id
1 'polypeptide(L)'
;MDFRNEVRVGQHIYGVTAKSEPAGEDQPATVAVEFTGADADGLVVAEGNLLIAVDGLCDANAFLAQTLDGLAALHSPWATRRGRSRPRPPNAGRPWTEADGERLRERWLSSVGETASRLIGELGEEFGRTRGAVRAQLPRLGCDPDVPGRVLAAA
;
A
#
# COMPACT_ATOMS: atom_id res chain seq x y z
N MET A 1 -15.60 -6.70 13.54
CA MET A 1 -14.57 -5.79 13.03
C MET A 1 -15.25 -4.88 12.04
N ASP A 2 -15.18 -3.58 12.32
CA ASP A 2 -15.69 -2.55 11.42
C ASP A 2 -14.47 -1.84 10.84
N PHE A 3 -14.39 -1.81 9.52
CA PHE A 3 -13.33 -1.14 8.78
C PHE A 3 -13.95 -0.07 7.89
N ARG A 4 -13.34 1.11 7.87
CA ARG A 4 -13.73 2.18 6.96
C ARG A 4 -12.48 2.84 6.42
N ASN A 5 -12.47 3.10 5.12
CA ASN A 5 -11.40 3.83 4.48
C ASN A 5 -11.95 4.69 3.34
N GLU A 6 -11.30 5.81 3.09
CA GLU A 6 -11.58 6.68 1.97
C GLU A 6 -10.26 7.15 1.37
N VAL A 7 -10.15 7.12 0.04
CA VAL A 7 -8.92 7.46 -0.66
C VAL A 7 -9.21 8.24 -1.94
N ARG A 8 -8.41 9.28 -2.17
CA ARG A 8 -8.39 10.00 -3.45
C ARG A 8 -7.48 9.28 -4.43
N VAL A 9 -8.00 8.94 -5.61
CA VAL A 9 -7.24 8.34 -6.70
C VAL A 9 -7.51 9.12 -7.99
N GLY A 10 -6.51 9.88 -8.45
CA GLY A 10 -6.70 10.79 -9.58
C GLY A 10 -7.76 11.86 -9.27
N GLN A 11 -8.80 11.92 -10.10
CA GLN A 11 -9.92 12.86 -9.93
C GLN A 11 -11.11 12.27 -9.13
N HIS A 12 -11.02 11.00 -8.73
CA HIS A 12 -12.11 10.32 -8.03
C HIS A 12 -11.79 10.11 -6.55
N ILE A 13 -12.82 10.07 -5.73
CA ILE A 13 -12.78 9.68 -4.32
C ILE A 13 -13.47 8.32 -4.22
N TYR A 14 -12.77 7.34 -3.66
CA TYR A 14 -13.32 6.01 -3.39
C TYR A 14 -13.43 5.78 -1.90
N GLY A 15 -14.59 5.33 -1.46
CA GLY A 15 -14.90 4.93 -0.10
C GLY A 15 -15.15 3.43 0.00
N VAL A 16 -14.75 2.84 1.13
CA VAL A 16 -15.12 1.48 1.49
C VAL A 16 -15.51 1.41 2.96
N THR A 17 -16.62 0.73 3.23
CA THR A 17 -17.02 0.34 4.58
C THR A 17 -17.16 -1.17 4.61
N ALA A 18 -16.58 -1.82 5.61
CA ALA A 18 -16.70 -3.26 5.80
C ALA A 18 -17.12 -3.57 7.23
N LYS A 19 -18.06 -4.50 7.40
CA LYS A 19 -18.55 -4.98 8.69
C LYS A 19 -18.49 -6.50 8.70
N SER A 20 -17.81 -7.07 9.68
CA SER A 20 -17.80 -8.53 9.85
C SER A 20 -19.01 -9.00 10.64
N GLU A 21 -19.68 -10.02 10.17
CA GLU A 21 -20.66 -10.78 10.94
C GLU A 21 -20.02 -12.07 11.45
N PRO A 22 -20.16 -12.39 12.75
CA PRO A 22 -19.61 -13.62 13.31
C PRO A 22 -20.32 -14.85 12.72
N ALA A 23 -19.68 -16.01 12.79
CA ALA A 23 -20.29 -17.27 12.39
C ALA A 23 -21.55 -17.57 13.23
N GLY A 24 -22.60 -18.06 12.58
CA GLY A 24 -23.78 -18.63 13.21
C GLY A 24 -23.70 -20.17 13.29
N GLU A 25 -24.71 -20.83 13.87
CA GLU A 25 -24.74 -22.30 14.00
C GLU A 25 -24.56 -23.03 12.65
N ASP A 26 -25.11 -22.48 11.56
CA ASP A 26 -25.07 -23.07 10.21
C ASP A 26 -24.46 -22.13 9.14
N GLN A 27 -23.82 -21.03 9.56
CA GLN A 27 -23.31 -20.02 8.62
C GLN A 27 -21.87 -19.61 8.98
N PRO A 28 -20.94 -19.59 8.01
CA PRO A 28 -19.58 -19.13 8.25
C PRO A 28 -19.59 -17.63 8.59
N ALA A 29 -18.54 -17.16 9.28
CA ALA A 29 -18.35 -15.73 9.48
C ALA A 29 -18.22 -15.03 8.13
N THR A 30 -18.86 -13.87 7.97
CA THR A 30 -18.86 -13.11 6.73
C THR A 30 -18.37 -11.68 6.96
N VAL A 31 -18.05 -11.00 5.86
CA VAL A 31 -17.77 -9.56 5.82
C VAL A 31 -18.66 -8.96 4.75
N ALA A 32 -19.56 -8.07 5.16
CA ALA A 32 -20.30 -7.22 4.27
C ALA A 32 -19.43 -6.00 3.93
N VAL A 33 -19.20 -5.76 2.64
CA VAL A 33 -18.38 -4.66 2.14
C VAL A 33 -19.22 -3.79 1.21
N GLU A 34 -19.25 -2.50 1.49
CA GLU A 34 -19.88 -1.46 0.67
C GLU A 34 -18.79 -0.59 0.05
N PHE A 35 -18.87 -0.38 -1.25
CA PHE A 35 -17.95 0.43 -2.04
C PHE A 35 -18.70 1.59 -2.67
N THR A 36 -18.10 2.77 -2.61
CA THR A 36 -18.59 3.98 -3.27
C THR A 36 -17.46 4.67 -3.98
N GLY A 37 -17.78 5.37 -5.05
CA GLY A 37 -16.83 6.14 -5.85
C GLY A 37 -17.55 7.32 -6.47
N ALA A 38 -17.01 8.52 -6.26
CA ALA A 38 -17.53 9.75 -6.85
C ALA A 38 -16.39 10.54 -7.52
N ASP A 39 -16.73 11.34 -8.53
CA ASP A 39 -15.80 12.32 -9.10
C ASP A 39 -15.69 13.60 -8.23
N ALA A 40 -14.95 14.59 -8.71
CA ALA A 40 -14.73 15.85 -8.00
C ALA A 40 -16.01 16.69 -7.81
N ASP A 41 -17.02 16.48 -8.65
CA ASP A 41 -18.31 17.16 -8.60
C ASP A 41 -19.34 16.39 -7.75
N GLY A 42 -18.94 15.25 -7.20
CA GLY A 42 -19.80 14.38 -6.38
C GLY A 42 -20.71 13.46 -7.19
N LEU A 43 -20.51 13.36 -8.51
CA LEU A 43 -21.25 12.42 -9.33
C LEU A 43 -20.75 11.01 -9.03
N VAL A 44 -21.66 10.10 -8.74
CA VAL A 44 -21.34 8.70 -8.47
C VAL A 44 -20.85 8.02 -9.75
N VAL A 45 -19.61 7.52 -9.71
CA VAL A 45 -18.95 6.82 -10.82
C VAL A 45 -18.72 5.34 -10.53
N ALA A 46 -18.84 4.93 -9.27
CA ALA A 46 -18.77 3.53 -8.86
C ALA A 46 -19.59 3.31 -7.59
N GLU A 47 -20.31 2.20 -7.52
CA GLU A 47 -21.04 1.77 -6.33
C GLU A 47 -21.16 0.25 -6.37
N GLY A 48 -21.10 -0.40 -5.21
CA GLY A 48 -21.29 -1.84 -5.14
C GLY A 48 -21.26 -2.39 -3.74
N ASN A 49 -21.83 -3.57 -3.57
CA ASN A 49 -21.86 -4.29 -2.30
C ASN A 49 -21.39 -5.73 -2.52
N LEU A 50 -20.62 -6.26 -1.57
CA LEU A 50 -20.15 -7.63 -1.55
C LEU A 50 -20.42 -8.26 -0.19
N LEU A 51 -20.83 -9.52 -0.18
CA LEU A 51 -20.84 -10.36 1.01
C LEU A 51 -19.84 -11.48 0.80
N ILE A 52 -18.83 -11.56 1.65
CA ILE A 52 -17.69 -12.46 1.47
C ILE A 52 -17.50 -13.29 2.74
N ALA A 53 -17.40 -14.61 2.61
CA ALA A 53 -17.01 -15.45 3.75
C ALA A 53 -15.56 -15.12 4.18
N VAL A 54 -15.29 -15.07 5.48
CA VAL A 54 -13.98 -14.63 6.01
C VAL A 54 -12.83 -15.49 5.48
N ASP A 55 -13.06 -16.79 5.29
CA ASP A 55 -12.09 -17.74 4.71
C ASP A 55 -11.85 -17.52 3.21
N GLY A 56 -12.83 -16.97 2.50
CA GLY A 56 -12.75 -16.63 1.07
C GLY A 56 -12.18 -15.25 0.75
N LEU A 57 -11.80 -14.44 1.74
CA LEU A 57 -11.35 -13.05 1.51
C LEU A 57 -10.11 -12.96 0.60
N CYS A 58 -9.15 -13.88 0.75
CA CYS A 58 -7.94 -13.92 -0.09
C CYS A 58 -8.28 -14.20 -1.56
N ASP A 59 -9.17 -15.18 -1.81
CA ASP A 59 -9.57 -15.57 -3.16
C ASP A 59 -10.43 -14.51 -3.82
N ALA A 60 -11.36 -13.91 -3.07
CA ALA A 60 -12.18 -12.80 -3.53
C ALA A 60 -11.31 -11.59 -3.93
N ASN A 61 -10.29 -11.26 -3.13
CA ASN A 61 -9.33 -10.22 -3.48
C ASN A 61 -8.58 -10.53 -4.78
N ALA A 62 -8.07 -11.76 -4.94
CA ALA A 62 -7.36 -12.16 -6.15
C ALA A 62 -8.25 -12.08 -7.40
N PHE A 63 -9.49 -12.57 -7.31
CA PHE A 63 -10.47 -12.53 -8.39
C PHE A 63 -10.87 -11.11 -8.80
N LEU A 64 -11.19 -10.25 -7.82
CA LEU A 64 -11.59 -8.87 -8.07
C LEU A 64 -10.44 -8.06 -8.67
N ALA A 65 -9.23 -8.20 -8.12
CA ALA A 65 -8.04 -7.54 -8.66
C ALA A 65 -7.80 -7.96 -10.12
N GLN A 66 -7.79 -9.26 -10.40
CA GLN A 66 -7.59 -9.77 -11.76
C GLN A 66 -8.66 -9.28 -12.74
N THR A 67 -9.92 -9.26 -12.31
CA THR A 67 -11.04 -8.84 -13.17
C THR A 67 -10.97 -7.35 -13.46
N LEU A 68 -10.76 -6.51 -12.44
CA LEU A 68 -10.64 -5.07 -12.62
C LEU A 68 -9.40 -4.69 -13.43
N ASP A 69 -8.28 -5.39 -13.24
CA ASP A 69 -7.08 -5.21 -14.06
C ASP A 69 -7.34 -5.56 -15.53
N GLY A 70 -8.04 -6.67 -15.80
CA GLY A 70 -8.42 -7.09 -17.14
C GLY A 70 -9.35 -6.06 -17.82
N LEU A 71 -10.37 -5.59 -17.11
CA LEU A 71 -11.30 -4.57 -17.62
C LEU A 71 -10.59 -3.23 -17.88
N ALA A 72 -9.69 -2.82 -16.97
CA ALA A 72 -8.89 -1.61 -17.17
C ALA A 72 -7.99 -1.72 -18.41
N ALA A 73 -7.42 -2.91 -18.67
CA ALA A 73 -6.61 -3.15 -19.85
C ALA A 73 -7.39 -3.05 -21.17
N LEU A 74 -8.65 -3.50 -21.17
CA LEU A 74 -9.52 -3.41 -22.35
C LEU A 74 -9.91 -1.96 -22.68
N HIS A 75 -10.20 -1.16 -21.66
CA HIS A 75 -10.73 0.21 -21.84
C HIS A 75 -9.64 1.29 -21.81
N SER A 76 -8.42 0.97 -21.39
CA SER A 76 -7.29 1.88 -21.46
C SER A 76 -5.98 1.14 -21.75
N PRO A 77 -5.69 0.83 -23.03
CA PRO A 77 -4.47 0.16 -23.46
C PRO A 77 -3.18 0.90 -23.04
N TRP A 78 -3.30 2.19 -22.69
CA TRP A 78 -2.21 3.07 -22.28
C TRP A 78 -2.12 3.29 -20.76
N ALA A 79 -3.19 3.05 -19.98
CA ALA A 79 -3.14 3.13 -18.51
C ALA A 79 -2.42 1.93 -17.88
N THR A 80 -2.42 0.76 -18.54
CA THR A 80 -1.70 -0.45 -18.10
C THR A 80 -0.18 -0.26 -18.04
N ARG A 81 0.39 0.78 -18.68
CA ARG A 81 1.81 1.14 -18.48
C ARG A 81 2.10 1.76 -17.12
N ARG A 82 1.12 2.36 -16.44
CA ARG A 82 1.30 2.89 -15.08
C ARG A 82 0.98 1.87 -13.98
N GLY A 83 0.22 0.82 -14.33
CA GLY A 83 -0.22 -0.25 -13.43
C GLY A 83 0.48 -1.60 -13.64
N ARG A 84 1.46 -1.72 -14.56
CA ARG A 84 2.41 -2.83 -14.47
C ARG A 84 3.01 -2.75 -13.07
N SER A 85 2.74 -3.78 -12.26
CA SER A 85 3.53 -4.14 -11.08
C SER A 85 4.94 -3.66 -11.33
N ARG A 86 5.32 -2.54 -10.68
CA ARG A 86 6.63 -1.92 -10.86
C ARG A 86 7.60 -3.07 -10.70
N PRO A 87 8.48 -3.36 -11.69
CA PRO A 87 9.30 -4.56 -11.67
C PRO A 87 9.84 -4.72 -10.26
N ARG A 88 9.52 -5.86 -9.64
CA ARG A 88 9.82 -6.11 -8.22
C ARG A 88 11.24 -5.61 -8.00
N PRO A 89 11.47 -4.65 -7.08
CA PRO A 89 12.79 -4.04 -6.93
C PRO A 89 13.84 -5.14 -6.82
N PRO A 90 15.02 -5.02 -7.46
CA PRO A 90 15.97 -6.12 -7.60
C PRO A 90 16.30 -6.86 -6.30
N ASN A 91 16.22 -6.15 -5.16
CA ASN A 91 16.49 -6.68 -3.84
C ASN A 91 15.22 -6.86 -2.97
N ALA A 92 14.01 -6.80 -3.50
CA ALA A 92 12.79 -6.97 -2.71
C ALA A 92 12.70 -8.38 -2.09
N GLY A 93 12.61 -8.44 -0.75
CA GLY A 93 12.57 -9.68 0.03
C GLY A 93 13.94 -10.30 0.33
N ARG A 94 15.05 -9.74 -0.18
CA ARG A 94 16.40 -10.15 0.23
C ARG A 94 16.70 -9.64 1.66
N PRO A 95 17.56 -10.28 2.45
CA PRO A 95 18.03 -9.69 3.71
C PRO A 95 18.80 -8.38 3.45
N TRP A 96 18.84 -7.48 4.43
CA TRP A 96 19.73 -6.32 4.40
C TRP A 96 21.14 -6.78 4.78
N THR A 97 22.14 -6.44 3.99
CA THR A 97 23.53 -6.67 4.37
C THR A 97 23.99 -5.60 5.35
N GLU A 98 25.03 -5.87 6.12
CA GLU A 98 25.62 -4.89 7.04
C GLU A 98 26.14 -3.65 6.27
N ALA A 99 26.78 -3.86 5.13
CA ALA A 99 27.24 -2.78 4.24
C ALA A 99 26.09 -1.93 3.68
N ASP A 100 24.97 -2.55 3.28
CA ASP A 100 23.77 -1.81 2.86
C ASP A 100 23.17 -1.01 4.02
N GLY A 101 23.20 -1.58 5.23
CA GLY A 101 22.71 -0.93 6.44
C GLY A 101 23.51 0.31 6.81
N GLU A 102 24.84 0.22 6.82
CA GLU A 102 25.72 1.34 7.14
C GLU A 102 25.57 2.47 6.11
N ARG A 103 25.57 2.13 4.81
CA ARG A 103 25.38 3.11 3.74
C ARG A 103 23.99 3.76 3.80
N LEU A 104 22.94 2.99 4.14
CA LEU A 104 21.60 3.55 4.35
C LEU A 104 21.58 4.53 5.52
N ARG A 105 22.24 4.18 6.64
CA ARG A 105 22.33 5.02 7.83
C ARG A 105 23.07 6.33 7.54
N GLU A 106 24.24 6.25 6.90
CA GLU A 106 25.04 7.43 6.53
C GLU A 106 24.25 8.39 5.62
N ARG A 107 23.61 7.85 4.58
CA ARG A 107 22.78 8.64 3.65
C ARG A 107 21.60 9.29 4.36
N TRP A 108 20.93 8.56 5.26
CA TRP A 108 19.82 9.12 6.03
C TRP A 108 20.26 10.26 6.95
N LEU A 109 21.38 10.09 7.67
CA LEU A 109 21.86 11.06 8.65
C LEU A 109 22.51 12.31 8.03
N SER A 110 22.99 12.22 6.78
CA SER A 110 23.56 13.36 6.05
C SER A 110 22.52 14.25 5.37
N SER A 111 21.29 13.78 5.18
CA SER A 111 20.20 14.48 4.47
C SER A 111 19.33 15.35 5.40
N VAL A 112 19.94 16.22 6.20
CA VAL A 112 19.20 17.13 7.12
C VAL A 112 18.32 18.11 6.33
N GLY A 113 17.05 18.24 6.75
CA GLY A 113 16.10 19.19 6.15
C GLY A 113 15.37 18.67 4.91
N GLU A 114 15.67 17.46 4.45
CA GLU A 114 14.91 16.82 3.39
C GLU A 114 13.54 16.29 3.86
N THR A 115 12.61 16.12 2.92
CA THR A 115 11.34 15.45 3.20
C THR A 115 11.53 13.94 3.29
N ALA A 116 11.15 13.35 4.43
CA ALA A 116 11.27 11.91 4.69
C ALA A 116 10.68 11.04 3.57
N SER A 117 9.48 11.39 3.10
CA SER A 117 8.80 10.64 2.04
C SER A 117 9.64 10.64 0.77
N ARG A 118 10.18 11.79 0.33
CA ARG A 118 11.01 11.92 -0.88
C ARG A 118 12.27 11.07 -0.78
N LEU A 119 13.03 11.24 0.31
CA LEU A 119 14.31 10.55 0.53
C LEU A 119 14.13 9.02 0.62
N ILE A 120 13.08 8.53 1.29
CA ILE A 120 12.74 7.08 1.32
C ILE A 120 12.48 6.55 -0.10
N GLY A 121 11.90 7.38 -0.98
CA GLY A 121 11.71 7.05 -2.38
C GLY A 121 13.03 6.86 -3.12
N GLU A 122 13.92 7.84 -3.00
CA GLU A 122 15.24 7.84 -3.65
C GLU A 122 16.12 6.69 -3.15
N LEU A 123 16.15 6.46 -1.85
CA LEU A 123 16.85 5.32 -1.24
C LEU A 123 16.22 3.98 -1.68
N GLY A 124 14.90 3.92 -1.85
CA GLY A 124 14.25 2.74 -2.42
C GLY A 124 14.76 2.40 -3.82
N GLU A 125 14.93 3.41 -4.67
CA GLU A 125 15.49 3.24 -6.01
C GLU A 125 16.98 2.88 -5.97
N GLU A 126 17.77 3.58 -5.14
CA GLU A 126 19.21 3.38 -4.98
C GLU A 126 19.56 1.95 -4.51
N PHE A 127 18.83 1.42 -3.53
CA PHE A 127 19.07 0.10 -2.96
C PHE A 127 18.26 -1.02 -3.65
N GLY A 128 17.44 -0.68 -4.63
CA GLY A 128 16.53 -1.62 -5.28
C GLY A 128 15.55 -2.26 -4.28
N ARG A 129 14.95 -1.45 -3.40
CA ARG A 129 14.02 -1.82 -2.33
C ARG A 129 12.69 -1.09 -2.46
N THR A 130 11.67 -1.59 -1.78
CA THR A 130 10.40 -0.85 -1.64
C THR A 130 10.53 0.25 -0.59
N ARG A 131 9.73 1.31 -0.70
CA ARG A 131 9.67 2.39 0.30
C ARG A 131 9.39 1.87 1.71
N GLY A 132 8.47 0.91 1.82
CA GLY A 132 8.16 0.26 3.09
C GLY A 132 9.35 -0.52 3.68
N ALA A 133 10.13 -1.20 2.84
CA ALA A 133 11.33 -1.91 3.30
C ALA A 133 12.42 -0.97 3.80
N VAL A 134 12.62 0.18 3.14
CA VAL A 134 13.55 1.23 3.61
C VAL A 134 13.05 1.82 4.92
N ARG A 135 11.78 2.25 4.98
CA ARG A 135 11.18 2.84 6.18
C ARG A 135 11.26 1.91 7.39
N ALA A 136 11.01 0.61 7.21
CA ALA A 136 11.09 -0.38 8.27
C ALA A 136 12.52 -0.68 8.74
N GLN A 137 13.52 -0.41 7.89
CA GLN A 137 14.92 -0.65 8.22
C GLN A 137 15.53 0.48 9.06
N LEU A 138 15.07 1.73 8.87
CA LEU A 138 15.61 2.90 9.56
C LEU A 138 15.61 2.77 11.11
N PRO A 139 14.51 2.35 11.77
CA PRO A 139 14.52 2.15 13.23
C PRO A 139 15.51 1.08 13.69
N ARG A 140 15.70 0.01 12.90
CA ARG A 140 16.67 -1.06 13.21
C ARG A 140 18.11 -0.57 13.15
N LEU A 141 18.35 0.46 12.35
CA LEU A 141 19.62 1.15 12.26
C LEU A 141 19.73 2.31 13.26
N GLY A 142 18.73 2.53 14.13
CA GLY A 142 18.70 3.64 15.08
C GLY A 142 18.44 5.00 14.45
N CYS A 143 17.75 5.07 13.31
CA CYS A 143 17.37 6.30 12.63
C CYS A 143 15.87 6.57 12.78
N ASP A 144 15.49 7.84 12.99
CA ASP A 144 14.08 8.25 13.00
C ASP A 144 13.52 8.19 11.57
N PRO A 145 12.49 7.34 11.29
CA PRO A 145 11.96 7.15 9.95
C PRO A 145 11.13 8.34 9.43
N ASP A 146 10.81 9.30 10.29
CA ASP A 146 9.98 10.47 9.97
C ASP A 146 10.80 11.76 9.81
N VAL A 147 12.05 11.77 10.27
CA VAL A 147 12.92 12.95 10.21
C VAL A 147 14.32 12.57 9.70
N PRO A 148 14.63 12.85 8.42
CA PRO A 148 15.98 12.74 7.87
C PRO A 148 17.00 13.52 8.70
N GLY A 149 18.20 12.97 8.86
CA GLY A 149 19.24 13.56 9.70
C GLY A 149 19.13 13.24 11.20
N ARG A 150 18.05 12.59 11.64
CA ARG A 150 17.80 12.35 13.07
C ARG A 150 18.01 10.89 13.46
N VAL A 151 18.73 10.71 14.57
CA VAL A 151 18.88 9.44 15.28
C VAL A 151 17.61 9.17 16.09
N LEU A 152 17.10 7.94 16.06
CA LEU A 152 15.99 7.54 16.90
C LEU A 152 16.47 7.53 18.36
N ALA A 153 15.90 8.41 19.19
CA ALA A 153 16.20 8.39 20.62
C ALA A 153 15.72 7.07 21.23
N ALA A 154 16.55 6.43 22.04
CA ALA A 154 16.10 5.32 22.86
C ALA A 154 15.03 5.83 23.83
N ALA A 155 13.86 5.18 23.84
CA ALA A 155 12.86 5.36 24.88
C ALA A 155 13.34 4.75 26.20
#